data_AF-A0AAV7W2G3-F1
#
_entry.id   AF-A0AAV7W2G3-F1
#
_cell.length_a   1.000
_cell.length_b   1.000
_cell.length_c   1.000
_cell.angle_alpha   90.00
_cell.angle_beta   90.00
_cell.angle_gamma   90.00
#
_symmetry.space_group_name_H-M   'P 1'
#
loop_
_entity.id
_entity.type
_entity.pdbx_description
1 polymer ?
#
loop_
_entity_poly.entity_id
_entity_poly.type
_entity_poly.pdbx_seq_one_letter_code
_entity_poly.pdbx_strand_id
1 'polypeptide(L)'
;MSVRAMFMELKTSLAGIDAKLDHVTERLDRIRARVDDHDARFETLETRTSDIEEARSGDREQIAQMERLMEAQRRAFLPIKRTLSQAGIGFALLYAAKLRVRHEGKVLYFTDIKQANKFVKRLPKQRGAGVVNPENATLSDND
;
A
#
# COMPACT_ATOMS: atom_id res chain seq x y z
N MET A 1 -83.68 -3.20 -4.59
CA MET A 1 -82.97 -2.68 -3.39
C MET A 1 -83.60 -1.37 -2.96
N SER A 2 -83.76 -1.12 -1.66
CA SER A 2 -84.18 0.18 -1.13
C SER A 2 -83.01 1.16 -1.12
N VAL A 3 -83.26 2.46 -1.33
CA VAL A 3 -82.25 3.55 -1.21
C VAL A 3 -81.49 3.48 0.11
N ARG A 4 -82.18 3.09 1.19
CA ARG A 4 -81.58 2.88 2.51
C ARG A 4 -80.49 1.81 2.51
N ALA A 5 -80.65 0.74 1.73
CA ALA A 5 -79.65 -0.33 1.64
C ALA A 5 -78.37 0.15 0.93
N MET A 6 -78.52 0.86 -0.19
CA MET A 6 -77.38 1.46 -0.91
C MET A 6 -76.62 2.46 -0.03
N PHE A 7 -77.35 3.28 0.75
CA PHE A 7 -76.73 4.22 1.67
C PHE A 7 -75.90 3.52 2.76
N MET A 8 -76.38 2.40 3.30
CA MET A 8 -75.63 1.64 4.31
C MET A 8 -74.39 0.99 3.71
N GLU A 9 -74.49 0.43 2.51
CA GLU A 9 -73.34 -0.14 1.79
C GLU A 9 -72.27 0.92 1.49
N LEU A 10 -72.69 2.11 1.04
CA LEU A 10 -71.78 3.24 0.82
C LEU A 10 -71.08 3.65 2.12
N LYS A 11 -71.82 3.72 3.23
CA LYS A 11 -71.26 4.04 4.55
C LYS A 11 -70.20 3.02 4.97
N THR A 12 -70.47 1.73 4.76
CA THR A 12 -69.52 0.67 5.06
C THR A 12 -68.29 0.75 4.17
N SER A 13 -68.46 1.01 2.87
CA SER A 13 -67.34 1.20 1.95
C SER A 13 -66.48 2.40 2.34
N LEU A 14 -67.08 3.51 2.74
CA LEU A 14 -66.36 4.71 3.16
C LEU A 14 -65.53 4.44 4.41
N ALA A 15 -66.10 3.78 5.43
CA ALA A 15 -65.35 3.38 6.62
C ALA A 15 -64.17 2.45 6.28
N GLY A 16 -64.33 1.56 5.30
CA GLY A 16 -63.25 0.71 4.81
C GLY A 16 -62.16 1.47 4.05
N ILE A 17 -62.50 2.58 3.40
CA ILE A 17 -61.53 3.49 2.77
C ILE A 17 -60.75 4.25 3.84
N ASP A 18 -61.43 4.79 4.84
CA ASP A 18 -60.80 5.52 5.95
C ASP A 18 -59.75 4.64 6.65
N ALA A 19 -60.11 3.41 7.01
CA ALA A 19 -59.18 2.48 7.64
C ALA A 19 -57.94 2.14 6.76
N LYS A 20 -58.12 2.09 5.43
CA LYS A 20 -57.00 1.89 4.50
C LYS A 20 -56.11 3.13 4.42
N LEU A 21 -56.69 4.32 4.47
CA LEU A 21 -55.94 5.58 4.47
C LEU A 21 -55.13 5.75 5.76
N ASP A 22 -55.71 5.39 6.91
CA ASP A 22 -54.98 5.36 8.19
C ASP A 22 -53.77 4.42 8.09
N HIS A 23 -53.98 3.22 7.58
CA HIS A 23 -52.89 2.25 7.40
C HIS A 23 -51.80 2.72 6.42
N VAL A 24 -52.19 3.41 5.34
CA VAL A 24 -51.22 4.01 4.40
C VAL A 24 -50.41 5.11 5.09
N THR A 25 -51.07 5.95 5.90
CA THR A 25 -50.40 7.01 6.67
C THR A 25 -49.35 6.43 7.61
N GLU A 26 -49.71 5.41 8.40
CA GLU A 26 -48.74 4.72 9.28
C GLU A 26 -47.56 4.10 8.51
N ARG A 27 -47.82 3.53 7.32
CA ARG A 27 -46.75 2.98 6.49
C ARG A 27 -45.81 4.05 5.97
N LEU A 28 -46.34 5.21 5.56
CA LEU A 28 -45.54 6.34 5.11
C LEU A 28 -44.69 6.91 6.24
N ASP A 29 -45.23 7.01 7.45
CA ASP A 29 -44.47 7.44 8.63
C ASP A 29 -43.30 6.50 8.93
N ARG A 30 -43.54 5.18 8.87
CA ARG A 30 -42.46 4.18 9.01
C ARG A 30 -41.41 4.27 7.91
N ILE A 31 -41.83 4.53 6.67
CA ILE A 31 -40.88 4.70 5.55
C ILE A 31 -40.05 5.95 5.76
N ARG A 32 -40.65 7.06 6.18
CA ARG A 32 -39.95 8.31 6.48
C ARG A 32 -38.88 8.11 7.55
N ALA A 33 -39.24 7.48 8.67
CA ALA A 33 -38.28 7.18 9.74
C ALA A 33 -37.10 6.31 9.26
N ARG A 34 -37.34 5.37 8.33
CA ARG A 34 -36.27 4.55 7.73
C ARG A 34 -35.39 5.34 6.77
N VAL A 35 -35.94 6.31 6.06
CA VAL A 35 -35.15 7.20 5.20
C VAL A 35 -34.26 8.09 6.07
N ASP A 36 -34.80 8.64 7.15
CA ASP A 36 -34.01 9.45 8.09
C ASP A 36 -32.85 8.62 8.73
N ASP A 37 -33.10 7.35 9.10
CA ASP A 37 -32.04 6.43 9.55
C ASP A 37 -30.98 6.16 8.46
N HIS A 38 -31.41 5.97 7.22
CA HIS A 38 -30.49 5.77 6.11
C HIS A 38 -29.62 7.00 5.86
N ASP A 39 -30.17 8.21 5.92
CA ASP A 39 -29.42 9.46 5.77
C ASP A 39 -28.32 9.58 6.83
N ALA A 40 -28.65 9.34 8.11
CA ALA A 40 -27.66 9.34 9.20
C ALA A 40 -26.56 8.28 9.01
N ARG A 41 -26.91 7.10 8.48
CA ARG A 41 -25.94 6.06 8.14
C ARG A 41 -25.05 6.46 6.98
N PHE A 42 -25.58 7.16 5.98
CA PHE A 42 -24.78 7.68 4.87
C PHE A 42 -23.78 8.75 5.32
N GLU A 43 -24.17 9.68 6.19
CA GLU A 43 -23.26 10.67 6.78
C GLU A 43 -22.11 9.99 7.55
N THR A 44 -22.42 8.94 8.30
CA THR A 44 -21.41 8.14 9.01
C THR A 44 -20.46 7.43 8.04
N LEU A 45 -20.97 6.88 6.93
CA LEU A 45 -20.16 6.21 5.91
C LEU A 45 -19.26 7.20 5.15
N GLU A 46 -19.75 8.40 4.87
CA GLU A 46 -18.98 9.46 4.22
C GLU A 46 -17.78 9.87 5.09
N THR A 47 -18.02 10.10 6.38
CA THR A 47 -16.96 10.41 7.35
C THR A 47 -15.90 9.30 7.40
N ARG A 48 -16.33 8.04 7.54
CA ARG A 48 -15.41 6.89 7.56
C ARG A 48 -14.60 6.74 6.28
N THR A 49 -15.19 7.06 5.14
CA THR A 49 -14.50 6.97 3.85
C THR A 49 -13.41 8.04 3.78
N SER A 50 -13.71 9.27 4.23
CA SER A 50 -12.71 10.34 4.31
C SER A 50 -11.53 9.97 5.21
N ASP A 51 -11.80 9.40 6.39
CA ASP A 51 -10.75 8.98 7.32
C ASP A 51 -9.83 7.90 6.70
N ILE A 52 -10.42 6.94 5.97
CA ILE A 52 -9.68 5.88 5.28
C ILE A 52 -8.80 6.46 4.17
N GLU A 53 -9.32 7.43 3.41
CA GLU A 53 -8.57 8.08 2.34
C GLU A 53 -7.37 8.87 2.88
N GLU A 54 -7.55 9.59 3.99
CA GLU A 54 -6.47 10.30 4.68
C GLU A 54 -5.39 9.33 5.18
N ALA A 55 -5.80 8.27 5.90
CA ALA A 55 -4.87 7.25 6.40
C ALA A 55 -4.08 6.59 5.26
N ARG A 56 -4.75 6.26 4.15
CA ARG A 56 -4.10 5.67 2.97
C ARG A 56 -3.15 6.64 2.28
N SER A 57 -3.44 7.93 2.30
CA SER A 57 -2.50 8.95 1.81
C SER A 57 -1.24 8.98 2.67
N GLY A 58 -1.39 8.97 3.99
CA GLY A 58 -0.26 8.88 4.93
C GLY A 58 0.61 7.64 4.71
N ASP A 59 0.00 6.46 4.57
CA ASP A 59 0.73 5.21 4.30
C ASP A 59 1.53 5.28 2.98
N ARG A 60 0.94 5.86 1.92
CA ARG A 60 1.64 6.05 0.64
C ARG A 60 2.85 6.95 0.78
N GLU A 61 2.75 8.03 1.54
CA GLU A 61 3.86 8.93 1.81
C GLU A 61 4.97 8.23 2.59
N GLN A 62 4.62 7.47 3.63
CA GLN A 62 5.60 6.69 4.41
C GLN A 62 6.33 5.66 3.55
N ILE A 63 5.62 4.94 2.67
CA ILE A 63 6.24 4.00 1.72
C ILE A 63 7.22 4.74 0.80
N ALA A 64 6.80 5.85 0.20
CA ALA A 64 7.67 6.64 -0.69
C ALA A 64 8.90 7.19 0.04
N GLN A 65 8.76 7.61 1.30
CA GLN A 65 9.90 8.02 2.14
C GLN A 65 10.84 6.85 2.41
N MET A 66 10.31 5.69 2.77
CA MET A 66 11.09 4.48 3.01
C MET A 66 11.87 4.07 1.75
N GLU A 67 11.23 4.06 0.58
CA GLU A 67 11.88 3.74 -0.70
C GLU A 67 13.08 4.66 -0.98
N ARG A 68 12.92 5.98 -0.76
CA ARG A 68 14.02 6.95 -0.91
C ARG A 68 15.17 6.66 0.06
N LEU A 69 14.87 6.37 1.32
CA LEU A 69 15.88 6.02 2.32
C LEU A 69 16.63 4.74 1.95
N MET A 70 15.90 3.70 1.51
CA MET A 70 16.51 2.43 1.12
C MET A 70 17.39 2.59 -0.13
N GLU A 71 16.96 3.37 -1.11
CA GLU A 71 17.78 3.67 -2.30
C GLU A 71 19.03 4.47 -1.93
N ALA A 72 18.91 5.47 -1.04
CA ALA A 72 20.06 6.20 -0.52
C ALA A 72 21.05 5.29 0.21
N GLN A 73 20.56 4.36 1.05
CA GLN A 73 21.40 3.38 1.73
C GLN A 73 22.11 2.44 0.73
N ARG A 74 21.39 1.93 -0.29
CA ARG A 74 21.99 1.09 -1.34
C ARG A 74 23.12 1.81 -2.08
N ARG A 75 22.91 3.08 -2.43
CA ARG A 75 23.94 3.93 -3.05
C ARG A 75 25.15 4.11 -2.15
N ALA A 76 24.91 4.26 -0.85
CA ALA A 76 25.99 4.42 0.11
C ALA A 76 26.90 3.17 0.21
N PHE A 77 26.40 1.97 -0.11
CA PHE A 77 27.23 0.75 -0.19
C PHE A 77 28.09 0.64 -1.45
N LEU A 78 27.92 1.51 -2.46
CA LEU A 78 28.69 1.43 -3.72
C LEU A 78 30.22 1.50 -3.52
N PRO A 79 30.78 2.40 -2.70
CA PRO A 79 32.23 2.44 -2.44
C PRO A 79 32.72 1.15 -1.76
N ILE A 80 31.95 0.60 -0.81
CA ILE A 80 32.28 -0.65 -0.12
C ILE A 80 32.32 -1.82 -1.11
N LYS A 81 31.35 -1.92 -2.03
CA LYS A 81 31.34 -2.95 -3.07
C LYS A 81 32.59 -2.90 -3.94
N ARG A 82 33.05 -1.69 -4.30
CA ARG A 82 34.30 -1.50 -5.06
C ARG A 82 35.49 -2.07 -4.28
N THR A 83 35.63 -1.71 -3.00
CA THR A 83 36.76 -2.21 -2.19
C THR A 83 36.71 -3.72 -1.97
N LEU A 84 35.53 -4.31 -1.74
CA LEU A 84 35.38 -5.76 -1.62
C LEU A 84 35.75 -6.48 -2.93
N SER A 85 35.35 -5.93 -4.07
CA SER A 85 35.73 -6.43 -5.39
C SER A 85 37.25 -6.39 -5.61
N GLN A 86 37.89 -5.28 -5.24
CA GLN A 86 39.36 -5.13 -5.33
C GLN A 86 40.11 -6.10 -4.42
N ALA A 87 39.53 -6.46 -3.28
CA ALA A 87 40.07 -7.45 -2.36
C ALA A 87 39.77 -8.92 -2.77
N GLY A 88 39.09 -9.16 -3.90
CA GLY A 88 38.71 -10.50 -4.33
C GLY A 88 37.65 -11.17 -3.43
N ILE A 89 36.91 -10.40 -2.64
CA ILE A 89 35.94 -10.92 -1.67
C ILE A 89 34.56 -11.01 -2.32
N GLY A 90 33.95 -12.20 -2.27
CA GLY A 90 32.58 -12.40 -2.76
C GLY A 90 31.56 -11.65 -1.92
N PHE A 91 30.71 -10.84 -2.56
CA PHE A 91 29.64 -10.09 -1.90
C PHE A 91 28.32 -10.11 -2.69
N ALA A 92 27.21 -9.81 -2.02
CA ALA A 92 25.92 -9.58 -2.65
C ALA A 92 25.13 -8.52 -1.88
N LEU A 93 24.47 -7.59 -2.58
CA LEU A 93 23.56 -6.62 -1.97
C LEU A 93 22.13 -7.15 -2.06
N LEU A 94 21.56 -7.55 -0.94
CA LEU A 94 20.20 -8.08 -0.83
C LEU A 94 19.18 -6.95 -0.66
N TYR A 95 17.93 -7.25 -1.02
CA TYR A 95 16.79 -6.40 -0.69
C TYR A 95 16.51 -6.44 0.82
N ALA A 96 16.20 -5.34 1.53
CA ALA A 96 16.27 -3.92 1.18
C ALA A 96 17.56 -3.34 1.79
N ALA A 97 18.61 -3.10 0.99
CA ALA A 97 19.90 -2.53 1.44
C ALA A 97 20.74 -3.35 2.45
N LYS A 98 20.65 -4.68 2.45
CA LYS A 98 21.47 -5.55 3.32
C LYS A 98 22.66 -6.13 2.55
N LEU A 99 23.88 -5.78 2.94
CA LEU A 99 25.11 -6.29 2.30
C LEU A 99 25.51 -7.64 2.91
N ARG A 100 25.61 -8.67 2.08
CA ARG A 100 26.17 -9.98 2.43
C ARG A 100 27.61 -10.07 1.92
N VAL A 101 28.54 -10.49 2.78
CA VAL A 101 29.96 -10.67 2.45
C VAL A 101 30.42 -12.06 2.87
N ARG A 102 31.15 -12.78 2.01
CA ARG A 102 31.76 -14.08 2.33
C ARG A 102 33.26 -13.89 2.53
N HIS A 103 33.75 -14.08 3.75
CA HIS A 103 35.16 -13.93 4.10
C HIS A 103 35.60 -15.03 5.07
N GLU A 104 36.74 -15.68 4.81
CA GLU A 104 37.30 -16.74 5.67
C GLU A 104 36.31 -17.88 6.00
N GLY A 105 35.49 -18.28 5.02
CA GLY A 105 34.47 -19.32 5.20
C GLY A 105 33.21 -18.88 5.97
N LYS A 106 33.17 -17.64 6.48
CA LYS A 106 32.01 -17.07 7.19
C LYS A 106 31.21 -16.14 6.29
N VAL A 107 29.89 -16.11 6.50
CA VAL A 107 28.97 -15.18 5.83
C VAL A 107 28.57 -14.09 6.82
N LEU A 108 28.96 -12.86 6.52
CA LEU A 108 28.64 -11.67 7.31
C LEU A 108 27.52 -10.88 6.64
N TYR A 109 26.65 -10.27 7.44
CA TYR A 109 25.58 -9.41 6.98
C TYR A 109 25.71 -8.03 7.60
N PHE A 110 25.61 -6.98 6.78
CA PHE A 110 25.64 -5.59 7.21
C PHE A 110 24.38 -4.88 6.74
N THR A 111 23.58 -4.39 7.68
CA THR A 111 22.45 -3.49 7.43
C THR A 111 22.84 -2.02 7.64
N ASP A 112 23.91 -1.77 8.42
CA ASP A 112 24.48 -0.44 8.65
C ASP A 112 25.80 -0.28 7.86
N ILE A 113 25.85 0.77 7.05
CA ILE A 113 27.04 1.15 6.30
C ILE A 113 28.27 1.39 7.20
N LYS A 114 28.10 1.89 8.42
CA LYS A 114 29.21 2.17 9.34
C LYS A 114 29.91 0.86 9.74
N GLN A 115 29.15 -0.20 9.98
CA GLN A 115 29.70 -1.51 10.30
C GLN A 115 30.47 -2.10 9.12
N ALA A 116 29.90 -2.01 7.91
CA ALA A 116 30.56 -2.47 6.70
C ALA A 116 31.86 -1.70 6.40
N ASN A 117 31.88 -0.37 6.62
CA ASN A 117 33.11 0.43 6.48
C ASN A 117 34.18 0.04 7.51
N LYS A 118 33.81 -0.23 8.76
CA LYS A 118 34.75 -0.73 9.77
C LYS A 118 35.34 -2.07 9.36
N PHE A 119 34.53 -2.96 8.77
CA PHE A 119 35.01 -4.24 8.24
C PHE A 119 36.01 -4.04 7.11
N VAL A 120 35.67 -3.25 6.08
CA VAL A 120 36.56 -3.00 4.93
C VAL A 120 37.88 -2.35 5.35
N LYS A 121 37.89 -1.45 6.32
CA LYS A 121 39.12 -0.81 6.84
C LYS A 121 40.08 -1.79 7.51
N ARG A 122 39.59 -2.93 8.00
CA ARG A 122 40.39 -3.97 8.66
C ARG A 122 40.96 -4.98 7.68
N LEU A 123 40.53 -4.98 6.42
CA LEU A 123 41.06 -5.87 5.40
C LEU A 123 42.50 -5.46 5.05
N PRO A 124 43.43 -6.42 4.93
CA PRO A 124 44.78 -6.13 4.47
C PRO A 124 44.72 -5.58 3.05
N LYS A 125 45.29 -4.39 2.82
CA LYS A 125 45.48 -3.83 1.47
C LYS A 125 46.53 -4.68 0.74
N GLN A 126 46.13 -5.75 0.06
CA GLN A 126 47.04 -6.41 -0.86
C GLN A 126 47.32 -5.48 -2.06
N ARG A 127 48.62 -5.25 -2.33
CA ARG A 127 49.17 -4.62 -3.53
C ARG A 127 48.73 -5.43 -4.76
N GLY A 128 48.21 -4.74 -5.78
CA GLY A 128 47.58 -5.37 -6.94
C GLY A 128 48.54 -5.93 -8.00
N ALA A 129 47.96 -6.63 -8.98
CA ALA A 129 48.38 -6.68 -10.38
C ALA A 129 47.38 -7.53 -11.16
N GLY A 130 46.87 -6.96 -12.25
CA GLY A 130 45.97 -7.59 -13.21
C GLY A 130 45.83 -6.64 -14.38
N VAL A 131 46.93 -6.47 -15.10
CA VAL A 131 47.05 -5.75 -16.37
C VAL A 131 45.95 -6.26 -17.30
N VAL A 132 45.05 -5.38 -17.74
CA VAL A 132 44.20 -5.64 -18.90
C VAL A 132 45.04 -5.24 -20.10
N ASN A 133 45.51 -6.24 -20.87
CA ASN A 133 46.20 -6.03 -22.14
C ASN A 133 45.31 -5.22 -23.10
N PRO A 134 45.81 -4.17 -23.77
CA PRO A 134 45.13 -3.53 -24.88
C PRO A 134 45.41 -4.29 -26.19
N GLU A 135 44.99 -5.55 -26.28
CA GLU A 135 44.96 -6.31 -27.53
C GLU A 135 43.63 -7.06 -27.60
N ASN A 136 42.59 -6.31 -27.97
CA ASN A 136 41.48 -6.78 -28.80
C ASN A 136 40.70 -5.54 -29.26
N ALA A 137 41.36 -4.75 -30.09
CA ALA A 137 40.69 -3.88 -31.05
C ALA A 137 40.55 -4.67 -32.37
N THR A 138 39.43 -5.36 -32.52
CA THR A 138 38.83 -5.76 -33.80
C THR A 138 37.32 -5.64 -33.57
N LEU A 139 36.67 -4.55 -33.98
CA LEU A 139 36.10 -4.33 -35.31
C LEU A 139 35.44 -5.58 -35.92
N SER A 140 34.11 -5.58 -35.86
CA SER A 140 33.13 -6.21 -36.76
C SER A 140 31.78 -5.98 -36.07
N ASP A 141 30.82 -5.17 -36.52
CA ASP A 141 30.35 -4.77 -37.85
C ASP A 141 30.26 -5.92 -38.87
N ASN A 142 29.01 -6.16 -39.28
CA ASN A 142 28.46 -7.06 -40.31
C ASN A 142 28.37 -8.56 -39.97
N ASP A 143 27.16 -9.03 -39.66
CA ASP A 143 26.21 -9.58 -40.67
C ASP A 143 24.76 -9.52 -40.16
#